data_AF-A0A9N9JWD0-F1
#
_entry.id   AF-A0A9N9JWD0-F1
#
_cell.length_a   1.000
_cell.length_b   1.000
_cell.length_c   1.000
_cell.angle_alpha   90.00
_cell.angle_beta   90.00
_cell.angle_gamma   90.00
#
_symmetry.space_group_name_H-M   'P 1'
#
loop_
_entity.id
_entity.type
_entity.pdbx_description
1 polymer ?
#
loop_
_entity_poly.entity_id
_entity_poly.type
_entity_poly.pdbx_seq_one_letter_code
_entity_poly.pdbx_strand_id
1 'polypeptide(L)'
;STISEQTNNEVDKPKSKASSLVRSIFHGSPAAKEEEKQTHSKLLARGKYVHELQKHKIKPEYLEDYIKLVSEHYPRIANDKENFVHLCGSWQTEIGDLDTFFHIWEYKGYSGYHDTQNRIKKDVHYQRFAKEVRPMILQRTNQICLEFAFWQTSPPKVYGGIYELRTYQLKPGHLLDWESYWNRGLECRRQFCEPVGAWFSQLGDLNYVHHMWQYPDLEKRKITREQAWQVDGWAETVYKT
;
A
#
# COMPACT_ATOMS: atom_id res chain seq x y z
N SER A 1 41.02 -54.32 -59.36
CA SER A 1 40.04 -55.40 -59.40
C SER A 1 38.86 -55.05 -58.53
N THR A 2 37.69 -54.99 -59.18
CA THR A 2 36.34 -55.32 -58.71
C THR A 2 35.60 -54.41 -57.70
N ILE A 3 34.37 -54.13 -58.12
CA ILE A 3 33.24 -53.36 -57.58
C ILE A 3 32.36 -54.23 -56.65
N SER A 4 31.63 -53.63 -55.70
CA SER A 4 30.21 -53.88 -55.30
C SER A 4 29.93 -53.30 -53.89
N GLU A 5 29.04 -52.33 -53.68
CA GLU A 5 27.57 -52.28 -53.70
C GLU A 5 26.83 -52.88 -52.48
N GLN A 6 26.11 -51.99 -51.78
CA GLN A 6 24.81 -52.16 -51.06
C GLN A 6 24.79 -53.11 -49.83
N THR A 7 24.05 -52.91 -48.73
CA THR A 7 22.70 -52.34 -48.51
C THR A 7 22.46 -52.12 -47.00
N ASN A 8 21.48 -51.26 -46.70
CA ASN A 8 20.88 -50.94 -45.39
C ASN A 8 20.54 -52.14 -44.49
N ASN A 9 20.52 -51.88 -43.17
CA ASN A 9 19.32 -52.17 -42.36
C ASN A 9 19.25 -51.26 -41.13
N GLU A 10 18.24 -50.39 -41.14
CA GLU A 10 17.70 -49.71 -39.97
C GLU A 10 17.18 -50.75 -38.96
N VAL A 11 17.47 -50.55 -37.69
CA VAL A 11 16.60 -51.01 -36.60
C VAL A 11 16.16 -49.77 -35.85
N ASP A 12 14.95 -49.35 -36.20
CA ASP A 12 14.19 -48.26 -35.61
C ASP A 12 13.85 -48.61 -34.15
N LYS A 13 14.40 -47.87 -33.19
CA LYS A 13 13.99 -47.95 -31.77
C LYS A 13 12.97 -46.83 -31.50
N PRO A 14 11.82 -47.15 -30.88
CA PRO A 14 10.77 -46.15 -30.68
C PRO A 14 11.25 -45.09 -29.69
N LYS A 15 11.39 -43.84 -30.17
CA LYS A 15 11.62 -42.67 -29.32
C LYS A 15 10.42 -42.51 -28.39
N SER A 16 10.64 -42.68 -27.10
CA SER A 16 9.60 -42.52 -26.09
C SER A 16 9.09 -41.07 -26.07
N LYS A 17 7.77 -40.91 -26.31
CA LYS A 17 7.05 -39.64 -26.19
C LYS A 17 7.01 -39.09 -24.75
N ALA A 18 7.58 -39.80 -23.78
CA ALA A 18 7.65 -39.39 -22.39
C ALA A 18 8.70 -38.29 -22.12
N SER A 19 9.70 -38.10 -23.00
CA SER A 19 10.78 -37.13 -22.76
C SER A 19 10.43 -35.68 -23.10
N SER A 20 9.39 -35.41 -23.92
CA SER A 20 9.02 -34.03 -24.28
C SER A 20 8.04 -33.38 -23.31
N LEU A 21 7.26 -34.16 -22.55
CA LEU A 21 6.27 -33.66 -21.59
C LEU A 21 6.89 -33.16 -20.27
N VAL A 22 8.11 -33.60 -19.94
CA VAL A 22 8.77 -33.23 -18.68
C VAL A 22 9.58 -31.93 -18.81
N ARG A 23 9.97 -31.50 -20.02
CA ARG A 23 10.67 -30.21 -20.22
C ARG A 23 9.74 -28.99 -20.23
N SER A 24 8.45 -29.17 -20.50
CA SER A 24 7.47 -28.06 -20.47
C SER A 24 6.98 -27.70 -19.07
N ILE A 25 7.34 -28.49 -18.04
CA ILE A 25 6.93 -28.24 -16.65
C ILE A 25 7.97 -27.38 -15.89
N PHE A 26 9.21 -27.28 -16.38
CA PHE A 26 10.28 -26.46 -15.76
C PHE A 26 10.44 -25.06 -16.37
N HIS A 27 9.73 -24.78 -17.46
CA HIS A 27 9.67 -23.46 -18.05
C HIS A 27 8.21 -23.04 -18.05
N GLY A 28 7.82 -22.24 -17.06
CA GLY A 28 6.47 -21.70 -16.93
C GLY A 28 5.89 -21.24 -18.28
N SER A 29 4.58 -21.45 -18.44
CA SER A 29 3.81 -21.06 -19.62
C SER A 29 4.16 -19.61 -20.05
N PRO A 30 4.19 -19.27 -21.35
CA PRO A 30 4.41 -17.91 -21.81
C PRO A 30 3.52 -16.88 -21.11
N ALA A 31 2.28 -17.23 -20.76
CA ALA A 31 1.36 -16.40 -19.99
C ALA A 31 1.82 -16.20 -18.53
N ALA A 32 2.31 -17.26 -17.87
CA ALA A 32 2.89 -17.16 -16.53
C ALA A 32 4.20 -16.35 -16.52
N LYS A 33 4.99 -16.45 -17.60
CA LYS A 33 6.19 -15.62 -17.81
C LYS A 33 5.88 -14.16 -18.12
N GLU A 34 4.72 -13.86 -18.68
CA GLU A 34 4.24 -12.48 -18.88
C GLU A 34 3.72 -11.86 -17.58
N GLU A 35 3.02 -12.64 -16.74
CA GLU A 35 2.64 -12.26 -15.38
C GLU A 35 3.87 -12.04 -14.48
N GLU A 36 4.89 -12.90 -14.54
CA GLU A 36 6.17 -12.73 -13.83
C GLU A 36 6.98 -11.51 -14.29
N LYS A 37 6.79 -11.04 -15.54
CA LYS A 37 7.50 -9.87 -16.09
C LYS A 37 6.87 -8.54 -15.68
N GLN A 38 5.67 -8.55 -15.13
CA GLN A 38 5.07 -7.34 -14.57
C GLN A 38 5.55 -7.17 -13.12
N THR A 39 6.11 -6.00 -12.80
CA THR A 39 6.48 -5.69 -11.41
C THR A 39 5.23 -5.83 -10.54
N HIS A 40 5.31 -6.56 -9.41
CA HIS A 40 4.16 -6.81 -8.51
C HIS A 40 3.34 -5.55 -8.19
N SER A 41 3.99 -4.40 -8.10
CA SER A 41 3.34 -3.10 -7.91
C SER A 41 2.34 -2.71 -9.02
N LYS A 42 2.58 -3.06 -10.29
CA LYS A 42 1.67 -2.76 -11.41
C LYS A 42 0.41 -3.63 -11.40
N LEU A 43 0.51 -4.88 -10.94
CA LEU A 43 -0.62 -5.78 -10.81
C LEU A 43 -1.53 -5.38 -9.65
N LEU A 44 -0.94 -4.91 -8.55
CA LEU A 44 -1.64 -4.61 -7.30
C LEU A 44 -2.17 -3.19 -7.20
N ALA A 45 -1.49 -2.22 -7.81
CA ALA A 45 -1.82 -0.81 -7.64
C ALA A 45 -2.89 -0.33 -8.60
N ARG A 46 -3.70 0.64 -8.14
CA ARG A 46 -4.64 1.39 -8.99
C ARG A 46 -3.96 2.18 -10.14
N GLY A 47 -2.65 2.37 -10.07
CA GLY A 47 -1.80 2.74 -11.22
C GLY A 47 -1.74 4.23 -11.61
N LYS A 48 -2.35 5.15 -10.84
CA LYS A 48 -2.39 6.58 -11.18
C LYS A 48 -1.80 7.52 -10.12
N TYR A 49 -1.84 7.10 -8.86
CA TYR A 49 -1.49 7.94 -7.71
C TYR A 49 -0.43 7.26 -6.85
N VAL A 50 0.38 8.07 -6.19
CA VAL A 50 1.27 7.63 -5.11
C VAL A 50 0.84 8.34 -3.84
N HIS A 51 0.93 7.63 -2.72
CA HIS A 51 0.57 8.17 -1.42
C HIS A 51 1.82 8.40 -0.58
N GLU A 52 1.86 9.50 0.16
CA GLU A 52 2.88 9.73 1.17
C GLU A 52 2.25 9.59 2.55
N LEU A 53 2.66 8.55 3.30
CA LEU A 53 2.37 8.43 4.72
C LEU A 53 3.46 9.18 5.49
N GLN A 54 3.11 10.30 6.13
CA GLN A 54 4.00 11.04 7.01
C GLN A 54 3.64 10.75 8.47
N LYS A 55 4.65 10.54 9.30
CA LYS A 55 4.53 10.42 10.76
C LYS A 55 5.34 11.52 11.42
N HIS A 56 4.71 12.37 12.21
CA HIS A 56 5.36 13.41 13.00
C HIS A 56 5.15 13.12 14.48
N LYS A 57 6.23 12.87 15.22
CA LYS A 57 6.23 12.92 16.68
C LYS A 57 6.67 14.29 17.12
N ILE A 58 5.85 14.94 17.93
CA ILE A 58 6.07 16.31 18.39
C ILE A 58 6.50 16.32 19.85
N LYS A 59 6.99 17.46 20.33
CA LYS A 59 7.14 17.69 21.75
C LYS A 59 5.75 18.05 22.32
N PRO A 60 5.33 17.45 23.45
CA PRO A 60 3.98 17.62 23.98
C PRO A 60 3.60 19.09 24.26
N GLU A 61 4.55 19.93 24.66
CA GLU A 61 4.29 21.34 24.99
C GLU A 61 3.87 22.20 23.78
N TYR A 62 4.06 21.72 22.55
CA TYR A 62 3.63 22.40 21.32
C TYR A 62 2.36 21.79 20.71
N LEU A 63 1.61 20.96 21.43
CA LEU A 63 0.44 20.25 20.87
C LEU A 63 -0.54 21.19 20.16
N GLU A 64 -1.01 22.22 20.86
CA GLU A 64 -2.01 23.15 20.31
C GLU A 64 -1.44 24.00 19.17
N ASP A 65 -0.21 24.48 19.32
CA ASP A 65 0.49 25.28 18.30
C ASP A 65 0.71 24.47 17.02
N TYR A 66 1.11 23.21 17.15
CA TYR A 66 1.32 22.31 16.03
C TYR A 66 0.01 22.01 15.29
N ILE A 67 -1.08 21.70 16.03
CA ILE A 67 -2.40 21.46 15.44
C ILE A 67 -2.86 22.69 14.67
N LYS A 68 -2.75 23.88 15.28
CA LYS A 68 -3.13 25.14 14.64
C LYS A 68 -2.32 25.38 13.37
N LEU A 69 -1.01 25.25 13.45
CA LEU A 69 -0.09 25.49 12.34
C LEU A 69 -0.36 24.55 11.16
N VAL A 70 -0.52 23.24 11.42
CA VAL A 70 -0.83 22.25 10.38
C VAL A 70 -2.21 22.48 9.78
N SER A 71 -3.21 22.80 10.60
CA SER A 71 -4.60 23.04 10.16
C SER A 71 -4.73 24.27 9.25
N GLU A 72 -3.87 25.27 9.43
CA GLU A 72 -3.81 26.43 8.53
C GLU A 72 -3.05 26.12 7.24
N HIS A 73 -1.89 25.47 7.34
CA HIS A 73 -0.97 25.34 6.20
C HIS A 73 -1.31 24.19 5.25
N TYR A 74 -1.77 23.05 5.76
CA TYR A 74 -1.98 21.88 4.90
C TYR A 74 -3.13 22.07 3.89
N PRO A 75 -4.28 22.65 4.25
CA PRO A 75 -5.33 22.97 3.29
C PRO A 75 -4.85 23.95 2.21
N ARG A 76 -3.95 24.89 2.54
CA ARG A 76 -3.38 25.80 1.54
C ARG A 76 -2.60 25.04 0.46
N ILE A 77 -1.77 24.07 0.86
CA ILE A 77 -1.02 23.24 -0.08
C ILE A 77 -1.97 22.39 -0.93
N ALA A 78 -2.95 21.73 -0.30
CA ALA A 78 -3.89 20.83 -0.97
C ALA A 78 -4.87 21.54 -1.92
N ASN A 79 -5.21 22.81 -1.67
CA ASN A 79 -6.18 23.57 -2.47
C ASN A 79 -5.53 24.45 -3.56
N ASP A 80 -4.20 24.56 -3.58
CA ASP A 80 -3.50 25.21 -4.69
C ASP A 80 -3.55 24.32 -5.94
N LYS A 81 -4.26 24.78 -6.97
CA LYS A 81 -4.50 24.05 -8.23
C LYS A 81 -3.22 23.73 -9.01
N GLU A 82 -2.14 24.45 -8.72
CA GLU A 82 -0.83 24.20 -9.34
C GLU A 82 -0.04 23.10 -8.61
N ASN A 83 -0.51 22.64 -7.45
CA ASN A 83 -0.01 21.44 -6.80
C ASN A 83 -0.81 20.22 -7.28
N PHE A 84 -0.10 19.14 -7.60
CA PHE A 84 -0.73 17.88 -7.99
C PHE A 84 -0.87 16.94 -6.80
N VAL A 85 -1.43 17.47 -5.71
CA VAL A 85 -1.57 16.78 -4.42
C VAL A 85 -2.95 16.98 -3.84
N HIS A 86 -3.42 15.99 -3.09
CA HIS A 86 -4.59 16.05 -2.25
C HIS A 86 -4.22 15.61 -0.83
N LEU A 87 -4.79 16.26 0.18
CA LEU A 87 -4.67 15.80 1.57
C LEU A 87 -5.79 14.80 1.85
N CYS A 88 -5.45 13.52 1.97
CA CYS A 88 -6.42 12.49 2.33
C CYS A 88 -6.86 12.63 3.80
N GLY A 89 -5.94 13.05 4.66
CA GLY A 89 -6.27 13.43 6.03
C GLY A 89 -5.06 13.62 6.93
N SER A 90 -5.34 14.09 8.14
CA SER A 90 -4.39 14.40 9.21
C SER A 90 -5.02 13.97 10.53
N TRP A 91 -4.37 13.05 11.24
CA TRP A 91 -4.88 12.43 12.46
C TRP A 91 -3.88 12.56 13.60
N GLN A 92 -4.36 12.71 14.82
CA GLN A 92 -3.59 12.56 16.05
C GLN A 92 -3.78 11.14 16.60
N THR A 93 -2.71 10.55 17.12
CA THR A 93 -2.78 9.27 17.84
C THR A 93 -3.36 9.49 19.24
N GLU A 94 -4.49 8.83 19.53
CA GLU A 94 -5.07 8.78 20.89
C GLU A 94 -4.66 7.53 21.69
N ILE A 95 -4.37 6.42 21.00
CA ILE A 95 -4.01 5.14 21.62
C ILE A 95 -2.72 4.61 20.97
N GLY A 96 -1.68 4.38 21.77
CA GLY A 96 -0.37 3.91 21.31
C GLY A 96 0.72 4.94 21.50
N ASP A 97 1.43 5.29 20.42
CA ASP A 97 2.50 6.29 20.43
C ASP A 97 1.91 7.70 20.49
N LEU A 98 1.73 8.24 21.70
CA LEU A 98 1.15 9.56 21.92
C LEU A 98 2.03 10.69 21.35
N ASP A 99 1.46 11.90 21.27
CA ASP A 99 2.10 13.09 20.69
C ASP A 99 2.56 12.88 19.24
N THR A 100 1.87 11.98 18.55
CA THR A 100 2.18 11.56 17.18
C THR A 100 1.01 11.89 16.28
N PHE A 101 1.35 12.39 15.10
CA PHE A 101 0.42 12.71 14.04
C PHE A 101 0.74 11.91 12.78
N PHE A 102 -0.30 11.45 12.11
CA PHE A 102 -0.21 10.81 10.80
C PHE A 102 -0.88 11.69 9.76
N HIS A 103 -0.18 11.91 8.65
CA HIS A 103 -0.70 12.66 7.52
C HIS A 103 -0.60 11.80 6.26
N ILE A 104 -1.67 11.73 5.50
CA ILE A 104 -1.69 10.98 4.24
C ILE A 104 -1.95 11.96 3.12
N TRP A 105 -0.99 12.05 2.19
CA TRP A 105 -1.10 12.85 0.98
C TRP A 105 -1.20 11.95 -0.23
N GLU A 106 -2.08 12.27 -1.18
CA GLU A 106 -2.17 11.60 -2.48
C GLU A 106 -1.61 12.53 -3.56
N TYR A 107 -0.63 12.06 -4.32
CA TYR A 107 -0.04 12.79 -5.44
C TYR A 107 -0.38 12.13 -6.78
N LYS A 108 -0.47 12.93 -7.83
CA LYS A 108 -0.62 12.45 -9.22
C LYS A 108 0.68 11.80 -9.73
N GLY A 109 0.93 10.59 -9.24
CA GLY A 109 2.14 9.82 -9.51
C GLY A 109 3.41 10.48 -8.95
N TYR A 110 4.56 9.87 -9.25
CA TYR A 110 5.86 10.37 -8.80
C TYR A 110 6.20 11.77 -9.35
N SER A 111 5.78 12.10 -10.57
CA SER A 111 5.97 13.44 -11.14
C SER A 111 5.17 14.49 -10.37
N GLY A 112 3.90 14.20 -10.04
CA GLY A 112 3.08 15.09 -9.22
C GLY A 112 3.70 15.34 -7.84
N TYR A 113 4.29 14.32 -7.22
CA TYR A 113 5.08 14.47 -6.00
C TYR A 113 6.29 15.39 -6.23
N HIS A 114 7.12 15.11 -7.23
CA HIS A 114 8.34 15.86 -7.49
C HIS A 114 8.07 17.36 -7.78
N ASP A 115 7.10 17.64 -8.67
CA ASP A 115 6.75 18.99 -9.09
C ASP A 115 6.17 19.79 -7.93
N THR A 116 5.26 19.19 -7.16
CA THR A 116 4.69 19.80 -5.95
C THR A 116 5.79 20.12 -4.95
N GLN A 117 6.68 19.17 -4.64
CA GLN A 117 7.77 19.36 -3.68
C GLN A 117 8.74 20.46 -4.12
N ASN A 118 9.07 20.55 -5.40
CA ASN A 118 9.95 21.60 -5.93
C ASN A 118 9.31 22.99 -5.85
N ARG A 119 7.99 23.06 -6.07
CA ARG A 119 7.21 24.28 -5.98
C ARG A 119 7.10 24.76 -4.54
N ILE A 120 6.63 23.91 -3.61
CA ILE A 120 6.41 24.31 -2.20
C ILE A 120 7.71 24.77 -1.54
N LYS A 121 8.87 24.20 -1.89
CA LYS A 121 10.17 24.65 -1.35
C LYS A 121 10.49 26.11 -1.66
N LYS A 122 9.93 26.65 -2.74
CA LYS A 122 10.10 28.06 -3.17
C LYS A 122 8.99 28.97 -2.63
N ASP A 123 7.89 28.42 -2.11
CA ASP A 123 6.80 29.20 -1.53
C ASP A 123 7.22 29.81 -0.18
N VAL A 124 7.10 31.12 -0.06
CA VAL A 124 7.43 31.89 1.15
C VAL A 124 6.58 31.43 2.33
N HIS A 125 5.30 31.08 2.10
CA HIS A 125 4.42 30.61 3.17
C HIS A 125 4.85 29.24 3.69
N TYR A 126 5.26 28.33 2.80
CA TYR A 126 5.82 27.04 3.20
C TYR A 126 7.17 27.20 3.90
N GLN A 127 8.03 28.12 3.48
CA GLN A 127 9.30 28.38 4.16
C GLN A 127 9.10 28.91 5.58
N ARG A 128 8.08 29.75 5.80
CA ARG A 128 7.67 30.20 7.13
C ARG A 128 7.16 29.04 7.98
N PHE A 129 6.19 28.27 7.46
CA PHE A 129 5.70 27.04 8.10
C PHE A 129 6.84 26.11 8.51
N ALA A 130 7.77 25.85 7.59
CA ALA A 130 8.89 24.95 7.82
C ALA A 130 9.82 25.47 8.93
N LYS A 131 9.96 26.78 9.12
CA LYS A 131 10.74 27.35 10.24
C LYS A 131 10.00 27.20 11.56
N GLU A 132 8.69 27.43 11.57
CA GLU A 132 7.84 27.38 12.78
C GLU A 132 7.62 25.95 13.28
N VAL A 133 7.40 24.98 12.38
CA VAL A 133 7.13 23.59 12.76
C VAL A 133 8.37 22.85 13.29
N ARG A 134 9.57 23.17 12.77
CA ARG A 134 10.83 22.48 13.12
C ARG A 134 11.10 22.36 14.63
N PRO A 135 11.03 23.42 15.45
CA PRO A 135 11.29 23.32 16.88
C PRO A 135 10.27 22.45 17.64
N MET A 136 9.08 22.23 17.05
CA MET A 136 8.00 21.43 17.63
C MET A 136 8.20 19.92 17.39
N ILE A 137 8.96 19.52 16.36
CA ILE A 137 9.16 18.11 15.99
C ILE A 137 10.27 17.46 16.82
N LEU A 138 9.98 16.31 17.43
CA LEU A 138 10.97 15.38 17.98
C LEU A 138 11.51 14.42 16.93
N GLN A 139 10.61 13.82 16.15
CA GLN A 139 10.94 12.86 15.11
C GLN A 139 9.95 13.00 13.95
N ARG A 140 10.44 12.83 12.72
CA ARG A 140 9.58 12.75 11.54
C ARG A 140 10.06 11.66 10.58
N THR A 141 9.12 10.95 9.99
CA THR A 141 9.38 9.98 8.92
C THR A 141 8.34 10.14 7.84
N ASN A 142 8.68 9.74 6.62
CA ASN A 142 7.71 9.58 5.54
C ASN A 142 8.00 8.32 4.74
N GLN A 143 6.96 7.82 4.07
CA GLN A 143 7.02 6.63 3.25
C GLN A 143 6.14 6.84 2.03
N ILE A 144 6.67 6.52 0.84
CA ILE A 144 5.88 6.56 -0.39
C ILE A 144 5.29 5.18 -0.61
N CYS A 145 3.98 5.14 -0.78
CA CYS A 145 3.18 3.93 -0.89
C CYS A 145 2.31 3.97 -2.17
N LEU A 146 1.83 2.80 -2.57
CA LEU A 146 0.78 2.65 -3.57
C LEU A 146 -0.50 2.16 -2.89
N GLU A 147 -1.65 2.59 -3.40
CA GLU A 147 -2.97 2.12 -2.96
C GLU A 147 -3.31 0.80 -3.65
N PHE A 148 -3.83 -0.16 -2.89
CA PHE A 148 -4.30 -1.44 -3.43
C PHE A 148 -5.58 -1.27 -4.28
N ALA A 149 -5.61 -1.86 -5.47
CA ALA A 149 -6.72 -1.73 -6.41
C ALA A 149 -8.04 -2.38 -5.92
N PHE A 150 -7.96 -3.48 -5.17
CA PHE A 150 -9.12 -4.19 -4.63
C PHE A 150 -9.83 -3.40 -3.51
N TRP A 151 -9.18 -2.35 -3.00
CA TRP A 151 -9.66 -1.53 -1.90
C TRP A 151 -10.15 -0.17 -2.43
N GLN A 152 -11.31 -0.14 -3.10
CA GLN A 152 -11.91 1.11 -3.56
C GLN A 152 -12.27 1.99 -2.36
N THR A 153 -11.50 3.05 -2.15
CA THR A 153 -11.73 4.04 -1.12
C THR A 153 -12.85 4.97 -1.56
N SER A 154 -13.81 5.22 -0.65
CA SER A 154 -14.66 6.40 -0.78
C SER A 154 -13.86 7.61 -0.30
N PRO A 155 -14.05 8.82 -0.87
CA PRO A 155 -13.48 10.02 -0.29
C PRO A 155 -13.81 10.05 1.21
N PRO A 156 -12.85 10.42 2.09
CA PRO A 156 -13.08 10.40 3.52
C PRO A 156 -14.30 11.28 3.83
N LYS A 157 -15.39 10.62 4.23
CA LYS A 157 -16.57 11.32 4.71
C LYS A 157 -16.34 11.60 6.19
N VAL A 158 -16.44 12.87 6.57
CA VAL A 158 -16.25 13.29 7.96
C VAL A 158 -17.48 12.89 8.77
N TYR A 159 -17.48 11.67 9.29
CA TYR A 159 -18.54 11.17 10.17
C TYR A 159 -18.19 11.31 11.67
N GLY A 160 -17.02 11.88 11.98
CA GLY A 160 -16.44 11.79 13.32
C GLY A 160 -16.02 10.35 13.66
N GLY A 161 -15.95 10.05 14.95
CA GLY A 161 -15.53 8.75 15.47
C GLY A 161 -14.02 8.56 15.51
N ILE A 162 -13.60 7.30 15.60
CA ILE A 162 -12.20 6.89 15.73
C ILE A 162 -11.68 6.25 14.45
N TYR A 163 -10.39 6.45 14.20
CA TYR A 163 -9.68 5.82 13.08
C TYR A 163 -8.67 4.82 13.62
N GLU A 164 -8.63 3.64 13.02
CA GLU A 164 -7.66 2.60 13.36
C GLU A 164 -6.75 2.34 12.17
N LEU A 165 -5.54 2.90 12.23
CA LEU A 165 -4.45 2.60 11.30
C LEU A 165 -3.68 1.37 11.83
N ARG A 166 -3.58 0.32 11.01
CA ARG A 166 -2.66 -0.79 11.28
C ARG A 166 -1.55 -0.81 10.25
N THR A 167 -0.38 -1.23 10.71
CA THR A 167 0.82 -1.38 9.92
C THR A 167 1.40 -2.75 10.18
N TYR A 168 1.61 -3.52 9.11
CA TYR A 168 2.26 -4.82 9.16
C TYR A 168 3.57 -4.77 8.40
N GLN A 169 4.61 -5.34 9.00
CA GLN A 169 5.87 -5.61 8.31
C GLN A 169 5.82 -7.04 7.78
N LEU A 170 5.75 -7.16 6.47
CA LEU A 170 5.75 -8.44 5.79
C LEU A 170 7.17 -8.98 5.65
N LYS A 171 7.28 -10.30 5.56
CA LYS A 171 8.50 -10.93 5.06
C LYS A 171 8.68 -10.56 3.58
N PRO A 172 9.92 -10.26 3.12
CA PRO A 172 10.17 -9.98 1.71
C PRO A 172 9.61 -11.08 0.80
N GLY A 173 8.95 -10.69 -0.29
CA GLY A 173 8.34 -11.61 -1.25
C GLY A 173 6.89 -12.02 -0.97
N HIS A 174 6.34 -11.76 0.22
CA HIS A 174 4.98 -12.21 0.60
C HIS A 174 3.87 -11.19 0.34
N LEU A 175 4.13 -10.09 -0.38
CA LEU A 175 3.13 -9.06 -0.63
C LEU A 175 1.92 -9.58 -1.43
N LEU A 176 2.16 -10.42 -2.43
CA LEU A 176 1.09 -11.03 -3.23
C LEU A 176 0.24 -12.02 -2.42
N ASP A 177 0.89 -12.86 -1.60
CA ASP A 177 0.19 -13.79 -0.73
C ASP A 177 -0.72 -13.02 0.24
N TRP A 178 -0.16 -11.98 0.86
CA TRP A 178 -0.89 -11.10 1.77
C TRP A 178 -2.11 -10.49 1.07
N GLU A 179 -1.94 -9.96 -0.13
CA GLU A 179 -3.04 -9.36 -0.90
C GLU A 179 -4.13 -10.37 -1.21
N SER A 180 -3.77 -11.56 -1.71
CA SER A 180 -4.72 -12.61 -2.06
C SER A 180 -5.58 -13.05 -0.85
N TYR A 181 -4.94 -13.24 0.31
CA TYR A 181 -5.66 -13.59 1.53
C TYR A 181 -6.54 -12.44 2.05
N TRP A 182 -6.05 -11.20 2.00
CA TRP A 182 -6.80 -10.03 2.44
C TRP A 182 -7.97 -9.69 1.54
N ASN A 183 -7.82 -9.82 0.23
CA ASN A 183 -8.88 -9.55 -0.73
C ASN A 183 -10.08 -10.48 -0.46
N ARG A 184 -9.83 -11.77 -0.23
CA ARG A 184 -10.87 -12.73 0.19
C ARG A 184 -11.53 -12.37 1.52
N GLY A 185 -10.75 -11.99 2.52
CA GLY A 185 -11.28 -11.63 3.84
C GLY A 185 -12.03 -10.29 3.87
N LEU A 186 -11.72 -9.38 2.95
CA LEU A 186 -12.33 -8.05 2.88
C LEU A 186 -13.81 -8.12 2.55
N GLU A 187 -14.23 -9.06 1.69
CA GLU A 187 -15.65 -9.27 1.35
C GLU A 187 -16.50 -9.55 2.59
N CYS A 188 -15.96 -10.33 3.53
CA CYS A 188 -16.60 -10.62 4.81
C CYS A 188 -16.70 -9.38 5.70
N ARG A 189 -15.65 -8.55 5.70
CA ARG A 189 -15.52 -7.43 6.65
C ARG A 189 -16.22 -6.15 6.20
N ARG A 190 -16.42 -5.95 4.89
CA ARG A 190 -17.16 -4.80 4.33
C ARG A 190 -18.60 -4.69 4.85
N GLN A 191 -19.16 -5.79 5.37
CA GLN A 191 -20.50 -5.80 5.95
C GLN A 191 -20.59 -5.02 7.28
N PHE A 192 -19.46 -4.80 7.95
CA PHE A 192 -19.44 -4.28 9.32
C PHE A 192 -18.71 -2.94 9.48
N CYS A 193 -17.74 -2.61 8.62
CA CYS A 193 -17.04 -1.33 8.70
C CYS A 193 -16.62 -0.79 7.34
N GLU A 194 -16.64 0.54 7.22
CA GLU A 194 -16.23 1.21 5.98
C GLU A 194 -14.69 1.25 5.89
N PRO A 195 -14.13 0.71 4.80
CA PRO A 195 -12.71 0.85 4.50
C PRO A 195 -12.33 2.31 4.23
N VAL A 196 -11.31 2.84 4.92
CA VAL A 196 -10.76 4.18 4.61
C VAL A 196 -9.68 4.09 3.54
N GLY A 197 -8.82 3.06 3.60
CA GLY A 197 -7.82 2.80 2.58
C GLY A 197 -6.82 1.72 2.97
N ALA A 198 -6.10 1.21 1.97
CA ALA A 198 -5.02 0.26 2.16
C ALA A 198 -3.88 0.57 1.20
N TRP A 199 -2.65 0.56 1.72
CA TRP A 199 -1.45 0.96 1.01
C TRP A 199 -0.30 0.00 1.27
N PHE A 200 0.62 -0.11 0.32
CA PHE A 200 1.87 -0.86 0.50
C PHE A 200 3.08 -0.01 0.11
N SER A 201 4.17 -0.17 0.86
CA SER A 201 5.38 0.63 0.74
C SER A 201 6.07 0.45 -0.60
N GLN A 202 6.59 1.54 -1.17
CA GLN A 202 7.46 1.56 -2.35
C GLN A 202 8.82 2.25 -2.09
N LEU A 203 8.85 3.36 -1.34
CA LEU A 203 10.07 4.08 -0.99
C LEU A 203 10.08 4.44 0.50
N GLY A 204 11.27 4.48 1.10
CA GLY A 204 11.45 4.56 2.54
C GLY A 204 11.60 3.16 3.13
N ASP A 205 10.96 2.90 4.27
CA ASP A 205 10.92 1.55 4.83
C ASP A 205 10.17 0.61 3.88
N LEU A 206 10.67 -0.61 3.67
CA LEU A 206 10.13 -1.55 2.67
C LEU A 206 9.45 -2.76 3.33
N ASN A 207 8.60 -3.42 2.54
CA ASN A 207 7.79 -4.58 2.95
C ASN A 207 6.74 -4.23 4.00
N TYR A 208 6.24 -2.99 4.00
CA TYR A 208 5.14 -2.61 4.88
C TYR A 208 3.82 -2.56 4.14
N VAL A 209 2.77 -2.98 4.83
CA VAL A 209 1.39 -2.77 4.44
C VAL A 209 0.67 -1.98 5.53
N HIS A 210 -0.08 -0.98 5.10
CA HIS A 210 -0.90 -0.14 5.95
C HIS A 210 -2.35 -0.29 5.55
N HIS A 211 -3.25 -0.37 6.52
CA HIS A 211 -4.67 -0.30 6.23
C HIS A 211 -5.39 0.47 7.33
N MET A 212 -6.39 1.26 6.94
CA MET A 212 -7.10 2.15 7.85
C MET A 212 -8.60 1.90 7.81
N TRP A 213 -9.19 1.88 8.99
CA TRP A 213 -10.61 1.66 9.24
C TRP A 213 -11.19 2.82 10.04
N GLN A 214 -12.48 3.08 9.84
CA GLN A 214 -13.23 4.02 10.66
C GLN A 214 -14.27 3.27 11.51
N TYR A 215 -14.44 3.70 12.75
CA TYR A 215 -15.49 3.23 13.64
C TYR A 215 -16.14 4.43 14.36
N PRO A 216 -17.43 4.35 14.74
CA PRO A 216 -18.06 5.41 15.52
C PRO A 216 -17.40 5.63 16.88
N ASP A 217 -17.03 4.55 17.59
CA ASP A 217 -16.43 4.57 18.92
C ASP A 217 -15.72 3.23 19.22
N LEU A 218 -15.06 3.13 20.38
CA LEU A 218 -14.31 1.95 20.81
C LEU A 218 -15.19 0.72 21.08
N GLU A 219 -16.42 0.90 21.56
CA GLU A 219 -17.33 -0.22 21.85
C GLU A 219 -17.87 -0.81 20.55
N LYS A 220 -18.30 0.02 19.61
CA LYS A 220 -18.69 -0.41 18.26
C LYS A 220 -17.54 -1.08 17.54
N ARG A 221 -16.30 -0.57 17.69
CA ARG A 221 -15.11 -1.24 17.18
C ARG A 221 -14.92 -2.64 17.77
N LYS A 222 -15.12 -2.81 19.07
CA LYS A 222 -15.04 -4.13 19.75
C LYS A 222 -16.08 -5.09 19.21
N ILE A 223 -17.36 -4.69 19.22
CA ILE A 223 -18.49 -5.51 18.74
C ILE A 223 -18.28 -5.92 17.28
N THR A 224 -17.88 -4.97 16.42
CA THR A 224 -17.61 -5.22 15.00
C THR A 224 -16.54 -6.29 14.80
N ARG A 225 -15.48 -6.24 15.61
CA ARG A 225 -14.40 -7.25 15.53
C ARG A 225 -14.88 -8.61 15.99
N GLU A 226 -15.60 -8.69 17.10
CA GLU A 226 -16.16 -9.95 17.61
C GLU A 226 -17.10 -10.59 16.58
N GLN A 227 -17.95 -9.80 15.93
CA GLN A 227 -18.82 -10.25 14.84
C GLN A 227 -18.04 -10.74 13.63
N ALA A 228 -17.00 -10.01 13.21
CA ALA A 228 -16.15 -10.44 12.09
C ALA A 228 -15.47 -11.80 12.35
N TRP A 229 -15.13 -12.11 13.61
CA TRP A 229 -14.57 -13.43 13.99
C TRP A 229 -15.57 -14.58 13.84
N GLN A 230 -16.88 -14.31 13.83
CA GLN A 230 -17.92 -15.32 13.62
C GLN A 230 -18.20 -15.61 12.15
N VAL A 231 -17.58 -14.86 11.22
CA VAL A 231 -17.75 -15.07 9.78
C VAL A 231 -16.72 -16.07 9.28
N ASP A 232 -17.20 -17.14 8.65
CA ASP A 232 -16.36 -18.18 8.04
C ASP A 232 -15.36 -17.57 7.06
N GLY A 233 -14.08 -17.94 7.21
CA GLY A 233 -12.97 -17.45 6.38
C GLY A 233 -12.20 -16.25 6.97
N TRP A 234 -12.78 -15.44 7.86
CA TRP A 234 -12.05 -14.29 8.44
C TRP A 234 -10.90 -14.73 9.35
N ALA A 235 -11.13 -15.74 10.19
CA ALA A 235 -10.09 -16.29 11.07
C ALA A 235 -8.90 -16.87 10.27
N GLU A 236 -9.18 -17.50 9.12
CA GLU A 236 -8.16 -18.03 8.23
C GLU A 236 -7.35 -16.91 7.56
N THR A 237 -8.01 -15.83 7.10
CA THR A 237 -7.32 -14.64 6.58
C THR A 237 -6.37 -14.07 7.63
N VAL A 238 -6.83 -13.83 8.86
CA VAL A 238 -6.00 -13.25 9.93
C VAL A 238 -4.81 -14.15 10.27
N TYR A 239 -4.98 -15.47 10.27
CA TYR A 239 -3.88 -16.40 10.56
C TYR A 239 -2.77 -16.36 9.50
N LYS A 240 -3.15 -16.09 8.24
CA LYS A 240 -2.24 -16.15 7.09
C LYS A 240 -1.57 -14.82 6.73
N THR A 241 -1.94 -13.72 7.41
CA THR A 241 -1.54 -12.35 7.05
C THR A 241 -0.99 -11.57 8.22
#